data_AF-A0A2A5D337-F1
#
_entry.id   AF-A0A2A5D337-F1
#
_cell.length_a   1.000
_cell.length_b   1.000
_cell.length_c   1.000
_cell.angle_alpha   90.00
_cell.angle_beta   90.00
_cell.angle_gamma   90.00
#
_symmetry.space_group_name_H-M   'P 1'
#
loop_
_entity.id
_entity.type
_entity.pdbx_description
1 polymer ?
#
loop_
_entity_poly.entity_id
_entity_poly.type
_entity_poly.pdbx_seq_one_letter_code
_entity_poly.pdbx_strand_id
1 'polypeptide(L)'
;MGLFSSKKKPESQLNAVVLELSAEVLDHNLNCLIEGSESQGGIERFTYALKVRNEAFKDSFSFNSDKTPDKATLQSLFSFMPTVRRRIAPYLDEITKYKVLVTAIGKLLEGAEDTTTTDQRIKDFCKVFPEDKKHRWVRDLATEILHGASPELYPLMLRWVWDISSQTGVLRELWYVQDEGSFINIDIDNSYQSYITLRMELSQYLTKKGIFRDVLEYVDLLQAQIYANYICEHGGTYIRADFSNPEDPMMHIRRLLGLDGISRKGKSRLKTIEGQYVVFDNQNVLN
;
A
#
# COMPACT_ATOMS: atom_id res chain seq x y z
N MET A 1 10.07 36.74 -49.21
CA MET A 1 10.18 35.31 -48.83
C MET A 1 11.06 35.22 -47.59
N GLY A 2 10.46 35.25 -46.41
CA GLY A 2 11.16 35.13 -45.12
C GLY A 2 11.00 33.73 -44.56
N LEU A 3 12.11 32.99 -44.48
CA LEU A 3 12.21 31.68 -43.84
C LEU A 3 12.09 31.84 -42.32
N PHE A 4 10.93 31.49 -41.75
CA PHE A 4 10.82 31.27 -40.31
C PHE A 4 11.16 29.81 -39.99
N SER A 5 12.37 29.62 -39.48
CA SER A 5 12.80 28.39 -38.83
C SER A 5 12.00 28.21 -37.54
N SER A 6 11.11 27.21 -37.53
CA SER A 6 10.48 26.72 -36.31
C SER A 6 11.57 26.06 -35.45
N LYS A 7 12.04 26.77 -34.43
CA LYS A 7 12.82 26.15 -33.36
C LYS A 7 11.93 25.12 -32.68
N LYS A 8 12.24 23.84 -32.87
CA LYS A 8 11.73 22.75 -32.02
C LYS A 8 11.97 23.15 -30.56
N LYS A 9 10.88 23.18 -29.80
CA LYS A 9 10.91 23.29 -28.34
C LYS A 9 11.70 22.07 -27.84
N PRO A 10 12.75 22.24 -27.02
CA PRO A 10 13.53 21.12 -26.52
C PRO A 10 12.64 20.16 -25.72
N GLU A 11 12.96 18.87 -25.81
CA GLU A 11 12.33 17.76 -25.11
C GLU A 11 12.15 18.06 -23.62
N SER A 12 11.02 17.60 -23.08
CA SER A 12 10.57 17.81 -21.71
C SER A 12 11.68 17.53 -20.70
N GLN A 13 12.09 18.57 -19.98
CA GLN A 13 12.68 18.39 -18.66
C GLN A 13 11.67 17.57 -17.85
N LEU A 14 12.07 16.38 -17.40
CA LEU A 14 11.36 15.65 -16.35
C LEU A 14 11.30 16.60 -15.16
N ASN A 15 10.15 17.26 -14.95
CA ASN A 15 9.93 18.05 -13.75
C ASN A 15 10.06 17.06 -12.58
N ALA A 16 11.11 17.20 -11.78
CA ALA A 16 11.25 16.41 -10.56
C ALA A 16 10.01 16.68 -9.71
N VAL A 17 9.27 15.63 -9.35
CA VAL A 17 8.17 15.74 -8.39
C VAL A 17 8.81 16.21 -7.08
N VAL A 18 8.33 17.34 -6.55
CA VAL A 18 8.75 17.89 -5.25
C VAL A 18 7.54 17.80 -4.33
N LEU A 19 7.70 17.15 -3.17
CA LEU A 19 6.64 17.08 -2.17
C LEU A 19 6.95 18.07 -1.04
N GLU A 20 5.91 18.76 -0.57
CA GLU A 20 6.03 19.72 0.52
C GLU A 20 5.61 19.04 1.82
N LEU A 21 6.45 18.15 2.36
CA LEU A 21 6.10 17.35 3.54
C LEU A 21 6.34 18.13 4.86
N SER A 22 5.38 18.08 5.77
CA SER A 22 5.46 18.70 7.10
C SER A 22 6.33 17.88 8.05
N ALA A 23 7.45 18.47 8.50
CA ALA A 23 8.34 17.85 9.48
C ALA A 23 7.66 17.63 10.85
N GLU A 24 6.77 18.55 11.26
CA GLU A 24 6.07 18.45 12.54
C GLU A 24 5.10 17.26 12.57
N VAL A 25 4.36 17.05 11.47
CA VAL A 25 3.46 15.89 11.32
C VAL A 25 4.27 14.59 11.31
N LEU A 26 5.41 14.57 10.63
CA LEU A 26 6.30 13.41 10.59
C LEU A 26 6.88 13.07 11.97
N ASP A 27 7.31 14.08 12.73
CA ASP A 27 7.84 13.92 14.09
C ASP A 27 6.78 13.37 15.03
N HIS A 28 5.58 13.97 15.01
CA HIS A 28 4.45 13.52 15.80
C HIS A 28 4.11 12.05 15.52
N ASN A 29 3.91 11.70 14.26
CA ASN A 29 3.50 10.35 13.88
C ASN A 29 4.59 9.31 14.15
N LEU A 30 5.88 9.64 13.94
CA LEU A 30 6.96 8.72 14.28
C LEU A 30 6.99 8.41 15.79
N ASN A 31 6.81 9.42 16.64
CA ASN A 31 6.74 9.22 18.09
C ASN A 31 5.52 8.35 18.49
N CYS A 32 4.33 8.64 17.94
CA CYS A 32 3.14 7.82 18.18
C CYS A 32 3.34 6.36 17.78
N LEU A 33 3.99 6.12 16.63
CA LEU A 33 4.29 4.78 16.14
C LEU A 33 5.23 4.02 17.08
N ILE A 34 6.31 4.67 17.52
CA ILE A 34 7.27 4.06 18.46
C ILE A 34 6.57 3.73 19.77
N GLU A 35 5.96 4.73 20.42
CA GLU A 35 5.27 4.57 21.71
C GLU A 35 4.15 3.53 21.66
N GLY A 36 3.34 3.53 20.60
CA GLY A 36 2.25 2.58 20.40
C GLY A 36 2.72 1.12 20.26
N SER A 37 3.93 0.93 19.72
CA SER A 37 4.51 -0.39 19.49
C SER A 37 5.18 -1.01 20.71
N GLU A 38 5.63 -0.21 21.69
CA GLU A 38 6.40 -0.65 22.87
C GLU A 38 5.73 -1.81 23.61
N SER A 39 4.46 -1.63 23.97
CA SER A 39 3.67 -2.65 24.69
C SER A 39 3.47 -3.96 23.93
N GLN A 40 3.83 -4.02 22.65
CA GLN A 40 3.64 -5.15 21.76
C GLN A 40 4.94 -5.81 21.31
N GLY A 41 6.07 -5.40 21.90
CA GLY A 41 7.41 -5.92 21.59
C GLY A 41 8.21 -5.03 20.65
N GLY A 42 7.89 -3.74 20.61
CA GLY A 42 8.60 -2.74 19.81
C GLY A 42 8.23 -2.75 18.33
N ILE A 43 8.71 -1.73 17.64
CA ILE A 43 8.46 -1.48 16.22
C ILE A 43 9.11 -2.55 15.33
N GLU A 44 10.23 -3.14 15.78
CA GLU A 44 10.96 -4.20 15.08
C GLU A 44 10.11 -5.44 14.85
N ARG A 45 9.15 -5.71 15.74
CA ARG A 45 8.21 -6.82 15.55
C ARG A 45 7.32 -6.60 14.33
N PHE A 46 6.95 -5.35 14.07
CA PHE A 46 6.09 -4.98 12.94
C PHE A 46 6.89 -4.95 11.64
N THR A 47 8.13 -4.46 11.66
CA THR A 47 9.01 -4.54 10.48
C THR A 47 9.28 -6.00 10.10
N TYR A 48 9.54 -6.87 11.08
CA TYR A 48 9.68 -8.30 10.84
C TYR A 48 8.41 -8.92 10.26
N ALA A 49 7.23 -8.58 10.80
CA ALA A 49 5.96 -9.09 10.28
C ALA A 49 5.69 -8.65 8.82
N LEU A 50 6.08 -7.42 8.45
CA LEU A 50 6.00 -6.93 7.07
C LEU A 50 6.94 -7.71 6.14
N LYS A 51 8.17 -7.97 6.58
CA LYS A 51 9.12 -8.77 5.81
C LYS A 51 8.60 -10.18 5.55
N VAL A 52 8.08 -10.86 6.56
CA VAL A 52 7.49 -12.21 6.41
C VAL A 52 6.31 -12.17 5.43
N ARG A 53 5.45 -11.15 5.49
CA ARG A 53 4.37 -10.96 4.52
C ARG A 53 4.94 -10.78 3.11
N ASN A 54 5.90 -9.88 2.93
CA ASN A 54 6.48 -9.58 1.62
C ASN A 54 7.24 -10.78 1.05
N GLU A 55 7.92 -11.57 1.87
CA GLU A 55 8.56 -12.83 1.48
C GLU A 55 7.53 -13.83 0.92
N ALA A 56 6.38 -14.00 1.59
CA ALA A 56 5.31 -14.86 1.08
C ALA A 56 4.79 -14.39 -0.30
N PHE A 57 4.72 -13.09 -0.53
CA PHE A 57 4.36 -12.54 -1.85
C PHE A 57 5.45 -12.77 -2.89
N LYS A 58 6.70 -12.49 -2.54
CA LYS A 58 7.88 -12.64 -3.41
C LYS A 58 8.10 -14.09 -3.83
N ASP A 59 7.89 -15.05 -2.94
CA ASP A 59 8.03 -16.48 -3.24
C ASP A 59 6.89 -16.97 -4.15
N SER A 60 5.75 -16.29 -4.12
CA SER A 60 4.56 -16.65 -4.91
C SER A 60 4.54 -15.99 -6.28
N PHE A 61 5.05 -14.78 -6.42
CA PHE A 61 4.99 -13.99 -7.66
C PHE A 61 6.38 -13.80 -8.27
N SER A 62 6.50 -14.05 -9.58
CA SER A 62 7.74 -13.82 -10.32
C SER A 62 7.55 -12.72 -11.36
N PHE A 63 8.50 -11.78 -11.45
CA PHE A 63 8.50 -10.76 -12.52
C PHE A 63 9.00 -11.28 -13.86
N ASN A 64 9.55 -12.51 -13.87
CA ASN A 64 10.13 -13.15 -15.06
C ASN A 64 9.20 -14.21 -15.64
N SER A 65 7.97 -14.33 -15.13
CA SER A 65 6.99 -15.30 -15.61
C SER A 65 5.58 -14.74 -15.51
N ASP A 66 4.77 -15.08 -16.50
CA ASP A 66 3.32 -14.87 -16.49
C ASP A 66 2.56 -15.87 -15.59
N LYS A 67 3.29 -16.85 -15.00
CA LYS A 67 2.70 -17.85 -14.11
C LYS A 67 2.22 -17.18 -12.83
N THR A 68 0.93 -17.34 -12.59
CA THR A 68 0.28 -16.94 -11.35
C THR A 68 0.17 -18.16 -10.42
N PRO A 69 0.24 -17.98 -9.09
CA PRO A 69 -0.03 -19.04 -8.12
C PRO A 69 -1.40 -19.71 -8.31
N ASP A 70 -1.56 -20.88 -7.68
CA ASP A 70 -2.85 -21.54 -7.61
C ASP A 70 -3.89 -20.74 -6.80
N LYS A 71 -5.17 -21.14 -6.92
CA LYS A 71 -6.30 -20.44 -6.30
C LYS A 71 -6.15 -20.35 -4.78
N ALA A 72 -5.64 -21.39 -4.12
CA ALA A 72 -5.51 -21.44 -2.66
C ALA A 72 -4.43 -20.46 -2.18
N THR A 73 -3.31 -20.39 -2.90
CA THR A 73 -2.23 -19.46 -2.64
C THR A 73 -2.68 -18.02 -2.87
N LEU A 74 -3.39 -17.74 -3.97
CA LEU A 74 -3.98 -16.41 -4.21
C LEU A 74 -4.96 -16.00 -3.11
N GLN A 75 -5.83 -16.92 -2.67
CA GLN A 75 -6.75 -16.69 -1.55
C GLN A 75 -6.02 -16.32 -0.26
N SER A 76 -4.92 -17.02 0.03
CA SER A 76 -4.04 -16.73 1.16
C SER A 76 -3.42 -15.34 1.05
N LEU A 77 -2.79 -15.00 -0.07
CA LEU A 77 -2.11 -13.72 -0.26
C LEU A 77 -3.09 -12.53 -0.20
N PHE A 78 -4.23 -12.64 -0.87
CA PHE A 78 -5.23 -11.57 -0.88
C PHE A 78 -5.90 -11.34 0.47
N SER A 79 -5.72 -12.24 1.45
CA SER A 79 -6.17 -12.03 2.81
C SER A 79 -5.44 -10.91 3.54
N PHE A 80 -4.18 -10.71 3.18
CA PHE A 80 -3.32 -9.65 3.68
C PHE A 80 -3.64 -8.30 3.04
N MET A 81 -4.61 -8.22 2.11
CA MET A 81 -4.96 -6.99 1.40
C MET A 81 -6.29 -6.43 1.91
N PRO A 82 -6.32 -5.46 2.82
CA PRO A 82 -7.55 -5.04 3.50
C PRO A 82 -8.57 -4.38 2.57
N THR A 83 -8.08 -3.70 1.55
CA THR A 83 -8.87 -3.05 0.48
C THR A 83 -9.44 -4.06 -0.52
N VAL A 84 -8.85 -5.26 -0.61
CA VAL A 84 -9.19 -6.28 -1.62
C VAL A 84 -9.93 -7.47 -1.02
N ARG A 85 -9.53 -7.96 0.16
CA ARG A 85 -9.93 -9.25 0.76
C ARG A 85 -11.43 -9.51 0.82
N ARG A 86 -12.25 -8.46 0.97
CA ARG A 86 -13.71 -8.56 1.02
C ARG A 86 -14.40 -8.49 -0.34
N ARG A 87 -13.68 -8.09 -1.39
CA ARG A 87 -14.22 -7.75 -2.71
C ARG A 87 -13.78 -8.73 -3.80
N ILE A 88 -12.67 -9.44 -3.57
CA ILE A 88 -12.08 -10.37 -4.53
C ILE A 88 -12.78 -11.72 -4.61
N ALA A 89 -13.55 -12.11 -3.59
CA ALA A 89 -14.20 -13.42 -3.50
C ALA A 89 -15.00 -13.82 -4.77
N PRO A 90 -15.85 -12.96 -5.37
CA PRO A 90 -16.55 -13.29 -6.62
C PRO A 90 -15.62 -13.62 -7.80
N TYR A 91 -14.40 -13.05 -7.82
CA TYR A 91 -13.41 -13.33 -8.86
C TYR A 91 -12.66 -14.63 -8.64
N LEU A 92 -12.63 -15.13 -7.40
CA LEU A 92 -12.00 -16.40 -7.08
C LEU A 92 -12.95 -17.58 -7.31
N ASP A 93 -14.25 -17.38 -7.09
CA ASP A 93 -15.24 -18.47 -7.10
C ASP A 93 -15.85 -18.72 -8.47
N GLU A 94 -16.01 -17.69 -9.30
CA GLU A 94 -16.55 -17.84 -10.65
C GLU A 94 -15.42 -18.14 -11.64
N ILE A 95 -15.48 -19.30 -12.30
CA ILE A 95 -14.39 -19.80 -13.18
C ILE A 95 -13.99 -18.80 -14.28
N THR A 96 -14.95 -18.09 -14.87
CA THR A 96 -14.70 -17.12 -15.93
C THR A 96 -13.94 -15.92 -15.39
N LYS A 97 -14.37 -15.36 -14.25
CA LYS A 97 -13.69 -14.24 -13.60
C LYS A 97 -12.33 -14.64 -13.04
N TYR A 98 -12.19 -15.87 -12.56
CA TYR A 98 -10.91 -16.40 -12.09
C TYR A 98 -9.86 -16.44 -13.20
N LYS A 99 -10.24 -16.94 -14.39
CA LYS A 99 -9.36 -16.93 -15.56
C LYS A 99 -8.95 -15.51 -15.94
N VAL A 100 -9.91 -14.58 -15.97
CA VAL A 100 -9.65 -13.16 -16.25
C VAL A 100 -8.66 -12.56 -15.24
N LEU A 101 -8.87 -12.82 -13.95
CA LEU A 101 -7.99 -12.36 -12.87
C LEU A 101 -6.57 -12.89 -13.02
N VAL A 102 -6.40 -14.20 -13.21
CA VAL A 102 -5.09 -14.84 -13.36
C VAL A 102 -4.36 -14.32 -14.60
N THR A 103 -5.05 -14.21 -15.74
CA THR A 103 -4.45 -13.63 -16.95
C THR A 103 -4.03 -12.17 -16.75
N ALA A 104 -4.83 -11.37 -16.05
CA ALA A 104 -4.48 -9.99 -15.74
C ALA A 104 -3.26 -9.90 -14.82
N ILE A 105 -3.18 -10.75 -13.78
CA ILE A 105 -2.02 -10.80 -12.86
C ILE A 105 -0.74 -11.22 -13.61
N GLY A 106 -0.80 -12.24 -14.46
CA GLY A 106 0.35 -12.64 -15.27
C GLY A 106 0.90 -11.50 -16.11
N LYS A 107 0.02 -10.75 -16.79
CA LYS A 107 0.41 -9.56 -17.58
C LYS A 107 0.91 -8.38 -16.74
N LEU A 108 0.44 -8.24 -15.50
CA LEU A 108 0.93 -7.22 -14.58
C LEU A 108 2.37 -7.49 -14.15
N LEU A 109 2.72 -8.77 -13.99
CA LEU A 109 4.01 -9.22 -13.48
C LEU A 109 5.06 -9.39 -14.58
N GLU A 110 4.65 -9.75 -15.79
CA GLU A 110 5.56 -9.93 -16.93
C GLU A 110 6.40 -8.67 -17.18
N GLY A 111 7.73 -8.80 -17.02
CA GLY A 111 8.68 -7.71 -17.21
C GLY A 111 8.62 -6.62 -16.13
N ALA A 112 8.03 -6.90 -14.97
CA ALA A 112 7.90 -5.94 -13.87
C ALA A 112 9.23 -5.53 -13.21
N GLU A 113 10.37 -6.06 -13.65
CA GLU A 113 11.69 -5.52 -13.32
C GLU A 113 11.96 -4.15 -13.97
N ASP A 114 11.40 -3.89 -15.15
CA ASP A 114 11.45 -2.58 -15.80
C ASP A 114 10.37 -1.67 -15.19
N THR A 115 10.77 -0.80 -14.27
CA THR A 115 9.86 0.11 -13.57
C THR A 115 9.37 1.28 -14.43
N THR A 116 9.95 1.52 -15.61
CA THR A 116 9.54 2.63 -16.49
C THR A 116 8.14 2.43 -17.10
N THR A 117 7.66 1.19 -17.14
CA THR A 117 6.36 0.81 -17.69
C THR A 117 5.28 0.59 -16.60
N THR A 118 5.60 0.88 -15.33
CA THR A 118 4.73 0.63 -14.16
C THR A 118 3.33 1.22 -14.30
N ASP A 119 3.23 2.51 -14.62
CA ASP A 119 1.94 3.19 -14.71
C ASP A 119 1.06 2.61 -15.83
N GLN A 120 1.69 2.28 -16.97
CA GLN A 120 1.00 1.67 -18.09
C GLN A 120 0.52 0.26 -17.76
N ARG A 121 1.33 -0.57 -17.08
CA ARG A 121 0.92 -1.90 -16.61
C ARG A 121 -0.25 -1.86 -15.63
N ILE A 122 -0.19 -0.96 -14.64
CA ILE A 122 -1.29 -0.79 -13.68
C ILE A 122 -2.57 -0.35 -14.41
N LYS A 123 -2.45 0.60 -15.34
CA LYS A 123 -3.58 1.06 -16.16
C LYS A 123 -4.19 -0.07 -16.99
N ASP A 124 -3.36 -0.86 -17.65
CA ASP A 124 -3.82 -1.97 -18.48
C ASP A 124 -4.42 -3.12 -17.64
N PHE A 125 -3.88 -3.38 -16.45
CA PHE A 125 -4.51 -4.27 -15.48
C PHE A 125 -5.91 -3.78 -15.10
N CYS A 126 -6.06 -2.50 -14.76
CA CYS A 126 -7.35 -1.95 -14.35
C CYS A 126 -8.41 -2.01 -15.46
N LYS A 127 -8.02 -1.81 -16.73
CA LYS A 127 -8.94 -1.88 -17.89
C LYS A 127 -9.61 -3.24 -18.09
N VAL A 128 -9.05 -4.31 -17.52
CA VAL A 128 -9.63 -5.66 -17.61
C VAL A 128 -10.92 -5.77 -16.78
N PHE A 129 -11.10 -4.91 -15.78
CA PHE A 129 -12.21 -4.94 -14.84
C PHE A 129 -13.22 -3.81 -15.15
N PRO A 130 -14.49 -3.94 -14.69
CA PRO A 130 -15.48 -2.88 -14.89
C PRO A 130 -15.03 -1.53 -14.30
N GLU A 131 -15.17 -0.46 -15.08
CA GLU A 131 -14.82 0.89 -14.66
C GLU A 131 -15.98 1.52 -13.85
N ASP A 132 -16.11 1.12 -12.58
CA ASP A 132 -17.12 1.66 -11.68
C ASP A 132 -16.59 1.89 -10.24
N LYS A 133 -17.40 2.57 -9.41
CA LYS A 133 -17.05 2.86 -8.01
C LYS A 133 -16.85 1.60 -7.16
N LYS A 134 -17.48 0.47 -7.52
CA LYS A 134 -17.38 -0.81 -6.79
C LYS A 134 -16.05 -1.52 -7.09
N HIS A 135 -15.38 -1.19 -8.18
CA HIS A 135 -14.10 -1.77 -8.62
C HIS A 135 -12.88 -0.88 -8.36
N ARG A 136 -13.01 0.23 -7.61
CA ARG A 136 -11.85 1.07 -7.24
C ARG A 136 -10.72 0.31 -6.54
N TRP A 137 -11.01 -0.83 -5.90
CA TRP A 137 -10.04 -1.72 -5.26
C TRP A 137 -9.11 -2.45 -6.25
N VAL A 138 -9.44 -2.50 -7.54
CA VAL A 138 -8.63 -3.19 -8.56
C VAL A 138 -7.25 -2.53 -8.69
N ARG A 139 -7.19 -1.20 -8.59
CA ARG A 139 -5.92 -0.48 -8.54
C ARG A 139 -5.10 -0.90 -7.33
N ASP A 140 -5.73 -0.96 -6.15
CA ASP A 140 -5.08 -1.38 -4.91
C ASP A 140 -4.52 -2.80 -5.04
N LEU A 141 -5.30 -3.73 -5.61
CA LEU A 141 -4.84 -5.09 -5.91
C LEU A 141 -3.56 -5.10 -6.74
N ALA A 142 -3.54 -4.37 -7.86
CA ALA A 142 -2.38 -4.35 -8.75
C ALA A 142 -1.12 -3.85 -8.02
N THR A 143 -1.25 -2.73 -7.31
CA THR A 143 -0.12 -2.14 -6.59
C THR A 143 0.35 -2.95 -5.41
N GLU A 144 -0.57 -3.61 -4.70
CA GLU A 144 -0.21 -4.40 -3.52
C GLU A 144 0.46 -5.72 -3.91
N ILE A 145 0.11 -6.30 -5.06
CA ILE A 145 0.87 -7.42 -5.66
C ILE A 145 2.30 -6.96 -5.97
N LEU A 146 2.46 -5.85 -6.69
CA LEU A 146 3.79 -5.35 -7.11
C LEU A 146 4.67 -5.01 -5.90
N HIS A 147 4.12 -4.26 -4.94
CA HIS A 147 4.82 -3.90 -3.70
C HIS A 147 5.15 -5.12 -2.84
N GLY A 148 4.21 -6.06 -2.69
CA GLY A 148 4.47 -7.28 -1.93
C GLY A 148 5.56 -8.14 -2.58
N ALA A 149 5.57 -8.26 -3.90
CA ALA A 149 6.53 -9.08 -4.63
C ALA A 149 7.95 -8.49 -4.66
N SER A 150 8.07 -7.15 -4.72
CA SER A 150 9.35 -6.46 -4.54
C SER A 150 9.15 -5.07 -3.95
N PRO A 151 9.20 -4.94 -2.62
CA PRO A 151 9.05 -3.64 -1.94
C PRO A 151 10.21 -2.68 -2.24
N GLU A 152 11.36 -3.20 -2.69
CA GLU A 152 12.50 -2.39 -3.12
C GLU A 152 12.21 -1.65 -4.43
N LEU A 153 11.60 -2.33 -5.41
CA LEU A 153 11.24 -1.74 -6.68
C LEU A 153 9.95 -0.91 -6.57
N TYR A 154 8.95 -1.42 -5.86
CA TYR A 154 7.62 -0.82 -5.84
C TYR A 154 7.29 -0.23 -4.48
N PRO A 155 7.07 1.10 -4.37
CA PRO A 155 6.60 1.71 -3.13
C PRO A 155 5.15 1.29 -2.85
N LEU A 156 4.67 1.55 -1.64
CA LEU A 156 3.28 1.32 -1.26
C LEU A 156 2.35 2.33 -1.99
N MET A 157 1.78 1.92 -3.12
CA MET A 157 0.99 2.78 -4.02
C MET A 157 -0.53 2.65 -3.84
N LEU A 158 -0.97 2.42 -2.60
CA LEU A 158 -2.37 2.20 -2.28
C LEU A 158 -3.17 3.51 -2.27
N ARG A 159 -4.47 3.45 -2.57
CA ARG A 159 -5.35 4.64 -2.56
C ARG A 159 -5.44 5.35 -1.21
N TRP A 160 -5.16 4.68 -0.11
CA TRP A 160 -5.11 5.34 1.21
C TRP A 160 -3.80 6.08 1.46
N VAL A 161 -2.75 5.82 0.66
CA VAL A 161 -1.53 6.63 0.63
C VAL A 161 -1.78 7.90 -0.17
N TRP A 162 -2.36 7.79 -1.37
CA TRP A 162 -2.82 8.95 -2.14
C TRP A 162 -4.02 8.61 -3.04
N ASP A 163 -5.12 9.37 -2.92
CA ASP A 163 -6.24 9.33 -3.85
C ASP A 163 -6.53 10.73 -4.41
N ILE A 164 -5.98 11.01 -5.59
CA ILE A 164 -6.21 12.26 -6.34
C ILE A 164 -7.71 12.58 -6.53
N SER A 165 -8.57 11.56 -6.65
CA SER A 165 -9.99 11.77 -6.94
C SER A 165 -10.76 12.29 -5.72
N SER A 166 -10.37 11.87 -4.51
CA SER A 166 -10.95 12.38 -3.27
C SER A 166 -10.09 13.42 -2.57
N GLN A 167 -8.87 13.66 -3.04
CA GLN A 167 -7.88 14.55 -2.39
C GLN A 167 -7.62 14.14 -0.93
N THR A 168 -7.52 12.82 -0.68
CA THR A 168 -7.32 12.23 0.65
C THR A 168 -6.16 11.24 0.65
N GLY A 169 -5.64 10.92 1.83
CA GLY A 169 -4.63 9.89 2.04
C GLY A 169 -3.43 10.43 2.79
N VAL A 170 -2.44 9.60 3.03
CA VAL A 170 -1.17 9.99 3.70
C VAL A 170 -0.57 11.26 3.12
N LEU A 171 -0.51 11.38 1.78
CA LEU A 171 0.08 12.56 1.16
C LEU A 171 -0.67 13.85 1.50
N ARG A 172 -2.00 13.78 1.67
CA ARG A 172 -2.81 14.93 2.09
C ARG A 172 -2.47 15.36 3.52
N GLU A 173 -2.36 14.40 4.42
CA GLU A 173 -2.09 14.65 5.85
C GLU A 173 -0.66 15.13 6.08
N LEU A 174 0.28 14.72 5.22
CA LEU A 174 1.66 15.19 5.27
C LEU A 174 1.87 16.55 4.63
N TRP A 175 0.93 17.03 3.81
CA TRP A 175 1.15 18.25 3.04
C TRP A 175 1.32 19.45 3.96
N TYR A 176 2.42 20.18 3.79
CA TYR A 176 2.69 21.40 4.53
C TYR A 176 1.67 22.46 4.12
N VAL A 177 1.05 23.06 5.14
CA VAL A 177 0.06 24.11 4.98
C VAL A 177 0.57 25.32 5.75
N GLN A 178 0.82 26.43 5.05
CA GLN A 178 1.28 27.66 5.69
C GLN A 178 0.18 28.31 6.54
N ASP A 179 -1.08 28.24 6.08
CA ASP A 179 -2.25 28.84 6.74
C ASP A 179 -3.28 27.76 7.13
N GLU A 180 -3.42 27.50 8.43
CA GLU A 180 -4.41 26.57 8.98
C GLU A 180 -5.84 26.91 8.49
N GLY A 181 -6.54 25.92 7.92
CA GLY A 181 -7.92 26.06 7.44
C GLY A 181 -8.07 26.34 5.94
N SER A 182 -6.98 26.46 5.18
CA SER A 182 -7.03 26.57 3.72
C SER A 182 -7.31 25.21 3.05
N PHE A 183 -8.28 25.18 2.13
CA PHE A 183 -8.46 24.01 1.26
C PHE A 183 -7.37 24.03 0.18
N ILE A 184 -6.32 23.23 0.36
CA ILE A 184 -5.28 23.06 -0.65
C ILE A 184 -5.72 22.01 -1.66
N ASN A 185 -5.59 22.33 -2.95
CA ASN A 185 -5.63 21.33 -4.01
C ASN A 185 -4.19 20.89 -4.28
N ILE A 186 -3.89 19.62 -4.02
CA ILE A 186 -2.55 19.08 -4.20
C ILE A 186 -2.45 18.58 -5.65
N ASP A 187 -1.68 19.30 -6.47
CA ASP A 187 -1.44 18.98 -7.88
C ASP A 187 -0.34 17.91 -8.03
N ILE A 188 -0.59 16.74 -7.43
CA ILE A 188 0.28 15.57 -7.51
C ILE A 188 -0.52 14.43 -8.12
N ASP A 189 0.03 13.84 -9.18
CA ASP A 189 -0.61 12.72 -9.86
C ASP A 189 -0.52 11.41 -9.04
N ASN A 190 -1.22 10.39 -9.52
CA ASN A 190 -1.19 9.04 -8.96
C ASN A 190 -0.16 8.14 -9.68
N SER A 191 0.98 8.70 -10.11
CA SER A 191 2.02 7.98 -10.85
C SER A 191 3.01 7.25 -9.94
N TYR A 192 3.67 6.23 -10.47
CA TYR A 192 4.79 5.56 -9.83
C TYR A 192 5.87 6.55 -9.35
N GLN A 193 6.16 7.58 -10.15
CA GLN A 193 7.16 8.59 -9.80
C GLN A 193 6.78 9.35 -8.51
N SER A 194 5.52 9.74 -8.35
CA SER A 194 5.03 10.44 -7.16
C SER A 194 5.20 9.60 -5.88
N TYR A 195 4.88 8.31 -5.94
CA TYR A 195 5.08 7.41 -4.80
C TYR A 195 6.57 7.08 -4.53
N ILE A 196 7.40 7.02 -5.57
CA ILE A 196 8.86 6.87 -5.40
C ILE A 196 9.45 8.08 -4.70
N THR A 197 9.05 9.29 -5.12
CA THR A 197 9.48 10.54 -4.47
C THR A 197 9.04 10.53 -3.00
N LEU A 198 7.78 10.19 -2.70
CA LEU A 198 7.29 10.09 -1.33
C LEU A 198 8.14 9.13 -0.49
N ARG A 199 8.36 7.90 -0.98
CA ARG A 199 9.20 6.91 -0.29
C ARG A 199 10.63 7.42 -0.06
N MET A 200 11.22 8.07 -1.06
CA MET A 200 12.57 8.62 -0.96
C MET A 200 12.66 9.70 0.13
N GLU A 201 11.75 10.67 0.13
CA GLU A 201 11.75 11.75 1.12
C GLU A 201 11.50 11.22 2.55
N LEU A 202 10.57 10.28 2.71
CA LEU A 202 10.34 9.61 3.99
C LEU A 202 11.56 8.78 4.45
N SER A 203 12.24 8.11 3.53
CA SER A 203 13.47 7.36 3.85
C SER A 203 14.60 8.30 4.32
N GLN A 204 14.75 9.46 3.66
CA GLN A 204 15.71 10.49 4.06
C GLN A 204 15.37 11.09 5.43
N TYR A 205 14.09 11.33 5.69
CA TYR A 205 13.60 11.77 7.00
C TYR A 205 13.96 10.75 8.10
N LEU A 206 13.63 9.47 7.91
CA LEU A 206 13.94 8.40 8.88
C LEU A 206 15.45 8.26 9.12
N THR A 207 16.25 8.35 8.06
CA THR A 207 17.72 8.33 8.14
C THR A 207 18.24 9.50 9.01
N LYS A 208 17.69 10.71 8.85
CA LYS A 208 18.04 11.87 9.70
C LYS A 208 17.65 11.67 11.16
N LYS A 209 16.63 10.85 11.44
CA LYS A 209 16.22 10.44 12.80
C LYS A 209 17.03 9.26 13.35
N GLY A 210 18.03 8.77 12.62
CA GLY A 210 18.93 7.70 13.07
C GLY A 210 18.43 6.28 12.77
N ILE A 211 17.41 6.12 11.94
CA ILE A 211 16.89 4.81 11.52
C ILE A 211 17.57 4.41 10.21
N PHE A 212 18.42 3.37 10.27
CA PHE A 212 19.22 2.90 9.14
C PHE A 212 18.92 1.46 8.71
N ARG A 213 18.19 0.71 9.52
CA ARG A 213 17.76 -0.67 9.22
C ARG A 213 16.28 -0.66 8.89
N ASP A 214 15.89 -1.54 7.98
CA ASP A 214 14.49 -1.82 7.66
C ASP A 214 13.73 -0.55 7.24
N VAL A 215 14.44 0.38 6.59
CA VAL A 215 13.92 1.72 6.28
C VAL A 215 12.66 1.63 5.43
N LEU A 216 12.58 0.68 4.51
CA LEU A 216 11.39 0.50 3.67
C LEU A 216 10.18 0.08 4.50
N GLU A 217 10.33 -0.86 5.42
CA GLU A 217 9.26 -1.26 6.33
C GLU A 217 8.86 -0.12 7.28
N TYR A 218 9.83 0.66 7.77
CA TYR A 218 9.54 1.86 8.56
C TYR A 218 8.77 2.91 7.77
N VAL A 219 9.06 3.10 6.47
CA VAL A 219 8.27 3.99 5.60
C VAL A 219 6.82 3.50 5.52
N ASP A 220 6.58 2.21 5.32
CA ASP A 220 5.23 1.66 5.25
C ASP A 220 4.47 1.79 6.58
N LEU A 221 5.15 1.55 7.70
CA LEU A 221 4.59 1.74 9.04
C LEU A 221 4.26 3.19 9.35
N LEU A 222 5.16 4.12 8.99
CA LEU A 222 4.95 5.55 9.20
C LEU A 222 3.76 6.06 8.37
N GLN A 223 3.69 5.67 7.09
CA GLN A 223 2.54 5.98 6.24
C GLN A 223 1.24 5.42 6.84
N ALA A 224 1.25 4.18 7.33
CA ALA A 224 0.08 3.57 7.96
C ALA A 224 -0.32 4.27 9.28
N GLN A 225 0.65 4.74 10.07
CA GLN A 225 0.40 5.52 11.29
C GLN A 225 -0.28 6.86 10.97
N ILE A 226 0.23 7.58 9.97
CA ILE A 226 -0.34 8.87 9.53
C ILE A 226 -1.80 8.69 9.13
N TYR A 227 -2.07 7.68 8.30
CA TYR A 227 -3.46 7.43 7.88
C TYR A 227 -4.33 6.88 9.00
N ALA A 228 -3.76 6.12 9.94
CA ALA A 228 -4.49 5.66 11.13
C ALA A 228 -4.95 6.85 11.99
N ASN A 229 -4.09 7.84 12.23
CA ASN A 229 -4.45 9.06 12.97
C ASN A 229 -5.57 9.82 12.26
N TYR A 230 -5.47 10.00 10.93
CA TYR A 230 -6.56 10.58 10.13
C TYR A 230 -7.90 9.84 10.33
N ILE A 231 -7.89 8.50 10.29
CA ILE A 231 -9.09 7.69 10.54
C ILE A 231 -9.62 7.90 11.96
N CYS A 232 -8.77 7.96 12.98
CA CYS A 232 -9.20 8.13 14.37
C CYS A 232 -9.82 9.52 14.60
N GLU A 233 -9.19 10.58 14.08
CA GLU A 233 -9.66 11.96 14.21
C GLU A 233 -10.99 12.19 13.48
N HIS A 234 -11.14 11.64 12.27
CA HIS A 234 -12.35 11.79 11.46
C HIS A 234 -13.42 10.74 11.79
N GLY A 235 -13.04 9.60 12.38
CA GLY A 235 -13.91 8.48 12.76
C GLY A 235 -14.68 8.70 14.07
N GLY A 236 -14.24 9.66 14.90
CA GLY A 236 -14.90 10.05 16.16
C GLY A 236 -16.34 10.58 16.02
N THR A 237 -16.82 10.82 14.81
CA THR A 237 -18.23 11.17 14.54
C THR A 237 -19.17 9.97 14.40
N TYR A 238 -18.66 8.75 14.14
CA TYR A 238 -19.50 7.57 13.91
C TYR A 238 -19.43 6.49 14.99
N ILE A 239 -18.46 6.53 15.91
CA ILE A 239 -18.23 5.42 16.86
C ILE A 239 -18.08 5.98 18.26
N ARG A 240 -19.21 6.28 18.93
CA ARG A 240 -19.27 6.54 20.38
C ARG A 240 -19.70 5.33 21.21
N ALA A 241 -19.98 4.19 20.58
CA ALA A 241 -20.64 3.07 21.26
C ALA A 241 -19.70 2.02 21.90
N ASP A 242 -18.40 1.99 21.55
CA ASP A 242 -17.50 0.89 21.94
C ASP A 242 -16.40 1.27 22.97
N PHE A 243 -16.47 2.45 23.60
CA PHE A 243 -15.44 3.01 24.51
C PHE A 243 -15.40 2.38 25.92
N SER A 244 -15.14 1.07 26.02
CA SER A 244 -14.83 0.42 27.31
C SER A 244 -13.59 -0.50 27.28
N ASN A 245 -12.76 -0.42 26.24
CA ASN A 245 -11.41 -1.00 26.24
C ASN A 245 -10.38 0.05 25.81
N PRO A 246 -9.17 0.05 26.38
CA PRO A 246 -8.07 0.83 25.82
C PRO A 246 -7.87 0.34 24.37
N GLU A 247 -8.16 1.20 23.40
CA GLU A 247 -7.98 0.86 21.99
C GLU A 247 -6.51 0.47 21.78
N ASP A 248 -6.29 -0.71 21.19
CA ASP A 248 -4.95 -1.15 20.82
C ASP A 248 -4.37 -0.14 19.83
N PRO A 249 -3.31 0.61 20.20
CA PRO A 249 -2.82 1.75 19.42
C PRO A 249 -2.31 1.33 18.03
N MET A 250 -1.94 0.05 17.87
CA MET A 250 -1.43 -0.50 16.62
C MET A 250 -2.51 -1.18 15.78
N MET A 251 -3.78 -1.17 16.22
CA MET A 251 -4.87 -1.88 15.53
C MET A 251 -5.05 -1.41 14.10
N HIS A 252 -5.15 -0.10 13.87
CA HIS A 252 -5.38 0.46 12.54
C HIS A 252 -4.20 0.20 11.61
N ILE A 253 -2.97 0.30 12.11
CA ILE A 253 -1.73 0.06 11.35
C ILE A 253 -1.67 -1.40 10.90
N ARG A 254 -1.85 -2.36 11.83
CA ARG A 254 -1.90 -3.80 11.49
C ARG A 254 -2.99 -4.07 10.47
N ARG A 255 -4.13 -3.41 10.62
CA ARG A 255 -5.24 -3.59 9.70
C ARG A 255 -4.98 -3.03 8.33
N LEU A 256 -4.33 -1.87 8.20
CA LEU A 256 -4.00 -1.24 6.92
C LEU A 256 -2.94 -2.03 6.15
N LEU A 257 -1.98 -2.62 6.87
CA LEU A 257 -0.87 -3.38 6.29
C LEU A 257 -1.13 -4.89 6.22
N GLY A 258 -2.34 -5.34 6.55
CA GLY A 258 -2.71 -6.75 6.44
C GLY A 258 -2.21 -7.67 7.56
N LEU A 259 -1.58 -7.13 8.59
CA LEU A 259 -1.00 -7.87 9.71
C LEU A 259 -2.04 -8.42 10.71
N ASP A 260 -3.32 -8.10 10.53
CA ASP A 260 -4.46 -8.66 11.29
C ASP A 260 -4.57 -10.19 11.20
N GLY A 261 -4.01 -10.78 10.13
CA GLY A 261 -4.01 -12.23 9.89
C GLY A 261 -3.14 -13.01 10.88
N ILE A 262 -2.30 -12.33 11.65
CA ILE A 262 -1.46 -12.94 12.67
C ILE A 262 -2.19 -12.85 14.01
N SER A 263 -3.01 -13.85 14.32
CA SER A 263 -3.41 -14.06 15.72
C SER A 263 -2.15 -14.21 16.58
N ARG A 264 -2.21 -13.84 17.88
CA ARG A 264 -1.15 -14.15 18.87
C ARG A 264 -0.74 -15.65 18.87
N LYS A 265 -1.56 -16.53 18.27
CA LYS A 265 -1.35 -17.98 18.12
C LYS A 265 -1.11 -18.46 16.67
N GLY A 266 -0.83 -17.57 15.70
CA GLY A 266 -0.50 -17.95 14.31
C GLY A 266 -1.67 -18.36 13.39
N LYS A 267 -2.92 -18.21 13.82
CA LYS A 267 -4.11 -18.52 12.99
C LYS A 267 -4.54 -17.33 12.12
N SER A 268 -4.80 -17.58 10.82
CA SER A 268 -5.43 -16.59 9.92
C SER A 268 -6.84 -16.25 10.37
N ARG A 269 -7.22 -14.98 10.23
CA ARG A 269 -8.61 -14.50 10.41
C ARG A 269 -9.42 -14.51 9.11
N LEU A 270 -8.91 -15.15 8.05
CA LEU A 270 -9.67 -15.37 6.82
C LEU A 270 -10.96 -16.11 7.14
N LYS A 271 -12.10 -15.47 6.87
CA LYS A 271 -13.42 -16.11 6.92
C LYS A 271 -13.80 -16.42 5.47
N THR A 272 -13.91 -17.70 5.12
CA THR A 272 -14.53 -18.08 3.83
C THR A 272 -15.95 -17.54 3.77
N ILE A 273 -16.58 -17.50 2.59
CA ILE A 273 -18.01 -17.13 2.45
C ILE A 273 -18.89 -17.99 3.38
N GLU A 274 -18.46 -19.22 3.64
CA GLU A 274 -19.12 -20.19 4.54
C GLU A 274 -18.77 -20.01 6.03
N GLY A 275 -17.90 -19.07 6.37
CA GLY A 275 -17.59 -18.74 7.76
C GLY A 275 -16.39 -19.44 8.38
N GLN A 276 -15.62 -20.21 7.61
CA GLN A 276 -14.52 -21.03 8.12
C GLN A 276 -13.18 -20.27 8.12
N TYR A 277 -12.33 -20.58 9.12
CA TYR A 277 -11.00 -20.00 9.27
C TYR A 277 -9.93 -20.80 8.51
N VAL A 278 -9.07 -20.12 7.77
CA VAL A 278 -7.85 -20.73 7.20
C VAL A 278 -6.78 -20.79 8.29
N VAL A 279 -6.18 -21.95 8.53
CA VAL A 279 -5.03 -22.07 9.44
C VAL A 279 -3.77 -22.08 8.59
N PHE A 280 -2.87 -21.14 8.84
CA PHE A 280 -1.52 -21.22 8.28
C PHE A 280 -0.73 -22.22 9.12
N ASP A 281 -0.19 -23.24 8.48
CA ASP A 281 0.61 -24.24 9.18
C ASP A 281 1.99 -23.63 9.48
N ASN A 282 2.18 -23.22 10.73
CA ASN A 282 3.39 -22.55 11.23
C ASN A 282 4.62 -23.48 11.28
N GLN A 283 4.56 -24.71 10.77
CA GLN A 283 5.65 -25.67 10.91
C GLN A 283 6.80 -25.49 9.91
N ASN A 284 6.67 -24.64 8.88
CA ASN A 284 7.70 -24.48 7.84
C ASN A 284 8.40 -23.11 7.77
N VAL A 285 8.19 -22.21 8.74
CA VAL A 285 8.86 -20.88 8.75
C VAL A 285 9.94 -20.77 9.84
N LEU A 286 10.24 -21.86 10.53
CA LEU A 286 11.34 -21.95 11.50
C LEU A 286 12.12 -23.25 11.27
N ASN A 287 13.00 -23.23 10.27
CA ASN A 287 14.29 -23.93 10.28
C ASN A 287 15.33 -23.00 9.66
#